data_AF-A0A4P5WPG4-F1
#
_entry.id   AF-A0A4P5WPG4-F1
#
_cell.length_a   1.000
_cell.length_b   1.000
_cell.length_c   1.000
_cell.angle_alpha   90.00
_cell.angle_beta   90.00
_cell.angle_gamma   90.00
#
_symmetry.space_group_name_H-M   'P 1'
#
loop_
_entity.id
_entity.type
_entity.pdbx_description
1 polymer ?
#
loop_
_entity_poly.entity_id
_entity_poly.type
_entity_poly.pdbx_seq_one_letter_code
_entity_poly.pdbx_strand_id
1 'polypeptide(L)'
;MTPGLLAFPLQFISHADPLSPTLRGIILAVICLLSAQIYLGFRRIQREQRENGLWAVAGYALSVLGTIVLFPDRLEVGLALLGILAFGDGSATAFGKMLRGPTLPWNHGKTWAGFLAFIINGSLMAGWIYWGETQNPEALEAPLSLSQSLLLTSPAVVLCAIVESVPSKINDNVRVGIVGAISLLLLSGMR
;
A
#
# COMPACT_ATOMS: atom_id res chain seq x y z
N MET A 1 1.00 -2.26 -8.92
CA MET A 1 0.57 -0.89 -9.29
C MET A 1 -0.94 -0.76 -9.48
N THR A 2 -1.60 -1.58 -10.30
CA THR A 2 -3.05 -1.46 -10.59
C THR A 2 -3.98 -1.42 -9.37
N PRO A 3 -3.78 -2.22 -8.30
CA PRO A 3 -4.61 -2.11 -7.10
C PRO A 3 -4.54 -0.74 -6.41
N GLY A 4 -3.39 -0.07 -6.46
CA GLY A 4 -3.21 1.27 -5.87
C GLY A 4 -4.03 2.36 -6.56
N LEU A 5 -4.43 2.15 -7.82
CA LEU A 5 -5.28 3.10 -8.52
C LEU A 5 -6.70 3.18 -7.93
N LEU A 6 -7.12 2.17 -7.16
CA LEU A 6 -8.43 2.13 -6.52
C LEU A 6 -8.62 3.27 -5.51
N ALA A 7 -7.55 3.79 -4.94
CA ALA A 7 -7.64 4.86 -3.94
C ALA A 7 -8.01 6.22 -4.54
N PHE A 8 -7.72 6.48 -5.82
CA PHE A 8 -7.96 7.81 -6.42
C PHE A 8 -9.43 8.10 -6.71
N PRO A 9 -10.22 7.18 -7.30
CA PRO A 9 -11.66 7.40 -7.48
C PRO A 9 -12.41 7.65 -6.18
N LEU A 10 -11.96 7.06 -5.07
CA LEU A 10 -12.61 7.20 -3.76
C LEU A 10 -12.56 8.64 -3.23
N GLN A 11 -11.55 9.42 -3.62
CA GLN A 11 -11.43 10.84 -3.24
C GLN A 11 -12.57 11.71 -3.79
N PHE A 12 -13.31 11.23 -4.79
CA PHE A 12 -14.43 11.95 -5.40
C PHE A 12 -15.79 11.48 -4.87
N ILE A 13 -15.82 10.47 -3.99
CA ILE A 13 -17.04 9.89 -3.45
C ILE A 13 -17.11 10.26 -1.97
N SER A 14 -18.00 11.16 -1.60
CA SER A 14 -18.29 11.42 -0.18
C SER A 14 -18.87 10.17 0.46
N HIS A 15 -18.31 9.79 1.60
CA HIS A 15 -18.74 8.60 2.32
C HIS A 15 -18.62 8.80 3.83
N ALA A 16 -19.72 8.54 4.54
CA ALA A 16 -19.86 8.91 5.93
C ALA A 16 -19.26 7.83 6.82
N ASP A 17 -18.45 8.28 7.76
CA ASP A 17 -17.82 7.48 8.80
C ASP A 17 -18.85 6.95 9.82
N PRO A 18 -18.72 5.74 10.40
CA PRO A 18 -17.81 4.64 10.04
C PRO A 18 -18.52 3.43 9.42
N LEU A 19 -19.84 3.53 9.22
CA LEU A 19 -20.70 2.40 8.86
C LEU A 19 -21.80 2.77 7.87
N SER A 20 -21.62 3.83 7.09
CA SER A 20 -22.57 4.17 6.04
C SER A 20 -22.70 3.01 5.02
N PRO A 21 -23.89 2.79 4.44
CA PRO A 21 -24.06 1.81 3.36
C PRO A 21 -23.09 2.04 2.20
N THR A 22 -22.73 3.31 1.95
CA THR A 22 -21.74 3.73 0.95
C THR A 22 -20.35 3.21 1.29
N LEU A 23 -19.85 3.43 2.52
CA LEU A 23 -18.54 2.92 2.95
C LEU A 23 -18.50 1.39 2.95
N ARG A 24 -19.58 0.72 3.38
CA ARG A 24 -19.68 -0.74 3.27
C ARG A 24 -19.64 -1.20 1.81
N GLY A 25 -20.28 -0.45 0.91
CA GLY A 25 -20.21 -0.67 -0.54
C GLY A 25 -18.79 -0.48 -1.09
N ILE A 26 -18.07 0.54 -0.63
CA ILE A 26 -16.66 0.80 -0.99
C ILE A 26 -15.77 -0.35 -0.51
N ILE A 27 -15.88 -0.73 0.77
CA ILE A 27 -15.13 -1.86 1.35
C ILE A 27 -15.41 -3.14 0.58
N LEU A 28 -16.69 -3.44 0.30
CA LEU A 28 -17.09 -4.60 -0.51
C LEU A 28 -16.52 -4.52 -1.93
N ALA A 29 -16.56 -3.36 -2.58
CA ALA A 29 -16.00 -3.18 -3.92
C ALA A 29 -14.48 -3.41 -3.93
N VAL A 30 -13.76 -2.86 -2.94
CA VAL A 30 -12.31 -3.07 -2.77
C VAL A 30 -12.02 -4.55 -2.52
N ILE A 31 -12.76 -5.23 -1.63
CA ILE A 31 -12.65 -6.67 -1.38
C ILE A 31 -12.89 -7.47 -2.67
N CYS A 32 -13.98 -7.19 -3.39
CA CYS A 32 -14.35 -7.88 -4.61
C CYS A 32 -13.31 -7.66 -5.72
N LEU A 33 -12.82 -6.44 -5.90
CA LEU A 33 -11.82 -6.12 -6.92
C LEU A 33 -10.46 -6.73 -6.60
N LEU A 34 -10.01 -6.62 -5.34
CA LEU A 34 -8.81 -7.31 -4.89
C LEU A 34 -8.96 -8.80 -5.14
N SER A 35 -10.03 -9.44 -4.62
CA SER A 35 -10.33 -10.87 -4.80
C SER A 35 -10.40 -11.29 -6.27
N ALA A 36 -10.98 -10.46 -7.14
CA ALA A 36 -11.01 -10.72 -8.58
C ALA A 36 -9.60 -10.67 -9.18
N GLN A 37 -8.75 -9.71 -8.78
CA GLN A 37 -7.35 -9.68 -9.20
C GLN A 37 -6.57 -10.89 -8.67
N ILE A 38 -6.82 -11.31 -7.42
CA ILE A 38 -6.27 -12.56 -6.85
C ILE A 38 -6.63 -13.73 -7.75
N TYR A 39 -7.92 -13.86 -8.04
CA TYR A 39 -8.46 -15.00 -8.78
C TYR A 39 -7.98 -15.04 -10.23
N LEU A 40 -7.97 -13.90 -10.92
CA LEU A 40 -7.49 -13.80 -12.30
C LEU A 40 -5.97 -13.99 -12.38
N GLY A 41 -5.23 -13.45 -11.41
CA GLY A 41 -3.79 -13.70 -11.26
C GLY A 41 -3.50 -15.18 -11.02
N PHE A 42 -4.24 -15.81 -10.09
CA PHE A 42 -4.14 -17.23 -9.80
C PHE A 42 -4.46 -18.09 -11.02
N ARG A 43 -5.50 -17.75 -11.82
CA ARG A 43 -5.79 -18.45 -13.09
C ARG A 43 -4.69 -18.30 -14.13
N ARG A 44 -4.00 -17.16 -14.17
CA ARG A 44 -2.87 -16.93 -15.07
C ARG A 44 -1.64 -17.74 -14.63
N ILE A 45 -1.42 -17.86 -13.32
CA ILE A 45 -0.32 -18.60 -12.68
C ILE A 45 -0.60 -20.11 -12.65
N GLN A 46 -1.85 -20.57 -12.62
CA GLN A 46 -2.17 -22.01 -12.72
C GLN A 46 -1.68 -22.67 -14.02
N ARG A 47 -1.31 -21.85 -15.03
CA ARG A 47 -0.68 -22.32 -16.27
C ARG A 47 0.85 -22.49 -16.15
N GLU A 48 1.47 -21.93 -15.11
CA GLU A 48 2.89 -22.04 -14.77
C GLU A 48 3.03 -22.48 -13.30
N GLN A 49 3.17 -23.79 -13.09
CA GLN A 49 3.31 -24.45 -11.78
C GLN A 49 4.24 -23.68 -10.82
N ARG A 50 3.68 -22.96 -9.82
CA ARG A 50 4.42 -22.54 -8.62
C ARG A 50 3.51 -22.10 -7.47
N GLU A 51 3.80 -22.66 -6.29
CA GLU A 51 3.13 -22.45 -4.99
C GLU A 51 3.25 -21.01 -4.42
N ASN A 52 4.01 -20.12 -5.06
CA ASN A 52 4.33 -18.79 -4.51
C ASN A 52 3.30 -17.68 -4.82
N GLY A 53 2.39 -17.90 -5.78
CA GLY A 53 1.42 -16.87 -6.18
C GLY A 53 0.38 -16.53 -5.11
N LEU A 54 -0.07 -17.53 -4.35
CA LEU A 54 -1.06 -17.35 -3.29
C LEU A 54 -0.52 -16.49 -2.14
N TRP A 55 0.75 -16.68 -1.76
CA TRP A 55 1.37 -15.94 -0.65
C TRP A 55 1.62 -14.46 -0.98
N ALA A 56 2.06 -14.16 -2.21
CA ALA A 56 2.26 -12.79 -2.66
C ALA A 56 0.96 -11.99 -2.63
N VAL A 57 -0.13 -12.66 -2.97
CA VAL A 57 -1.46 -12.07 -3.03
C VAL A 57 -2.15 -12.01 -1.66
N ALA A 58 -1.97 -13.05 -0.84
CA ALA A 58 -2.45 -13.07 0.54
C ALA A 58 -1.80 -11.96 1.38
N GLY A 59 -0.50 -11.71 1.25
CA GLY A 59 0.15 -10.61 1.95
C GLY A 59 -0.45 -9.25 1.61
N TYR A 60 -0.74 -9.04 0.32
CA TYR A 60 -1.37 -7.83 -0.19
C TYR A 60 -2.78 -7.62 0.37
N ALA A 61 -3.62 -8.64 0.23
CA ALA A 61 -5.02 -8.56 0.61
C ALA A 61 -5.18 -8.54 2.13
N LEU A 62 -4.44 -9.38 2.88
CA LEU A 62 -4.58 -9.46 4.32
C LEU A 62 -4.11 -8.19 5.02
N SER A 63 -2.99 -7.59 4.59
CA SER A 63 -2.50 -6.36 5.23
C SER A 63 -3.40 -5.17 4.93
N VAL A 64 -3.83 -4.98 3.68
CA VAL A 64 -4.70 -3.86 3.31
C VAL A 64 -6.12 -4.05 3.85
N LEU A 65 -6.76 -5.18 3.56
CA LEU A 65 -8.13 -5.46 4.03
C LEU A 65 -8.18 -5.58 5.54
N GLY A 66 -7.18 -6.19 6.16
CA GLY A 66 -7.07 -6.26 7.62
C GLY A 66 -7.02 -4.87 8.24
N THR A 67 -6.22 -3.96 7.68
CA THR A 67 -6.16 -2.58 8.17
C THR A 67 -7.51 -1.86 8.02
N ILE A 68 -8.16 -1.97 6.86
CA ILE A 68 -9.46 -1.32 6.60
C ILE A 68 -10.58 -1.90 7.49
N VAL A 69 -10.61 -3.22 7.70
CA VAL A 69 -11.66 -3.88 8.49
C VAL A 69 -11.46 -3.67 9.99
N LEU A 70 -10.21 -3.68 10.47
CA LEU A 70 -9.92 -3.48 11.89
C LEU A 70 -9.97 -2.02 12.30
N PHE A 71 -9.70 -1.09 11.37
CA PHE A 71 -9.70 0.35 11.61
C PHE A 71 -10.54 1.07 10.54
N PRO A 72 -11.88 0.84 10.52
CA PRO A 72 -12.76 1.44 9.52
C PRO A 72 -12.81 2.96 9.62
N ASP A 73 -12.67 3.52 10.83
CA ASP A 73 -12.60 4.97 11.10
C ASP A 73 -11.28 5.62 10.61
N ARG A 74 -10.37 4.83 10.02
CA ARG A 74 -9.01 5.25 9.61
C ARG A 74 -8.72 4.77 8.19
N LEU A 75 -9.70 4.94 7.30
CA LEU A 75 -9.62 4.48 5.92
C LEU A 75 -8.39 5.05 5.19
N GLU A 76 -7.97 6.27 5.50
CA GLU A 76 -6.78 6.90 4.93
C GLU A 76 -5.50 6.08 5.16
N VAL A 77 -5.41 5.37 6.29
CA VAL A 77 -4.29 4.48 6.61
C VAL A 77 -4.29 3.25 5.73
N GLY A 78 -5.47 2.62 5.57
CA GLY A 78 -5.63 1.43 4.71
C GLY A 78 -5.35 1.74 3.23
N LEU A 79 -5.85 2.88 2.73
CA LEU A 79 -5.62 3.31 1.37
C LEU A 79 -4.17 3.74 1.12
N ALA A 80 -3.54 4.43 2.09
CA ALA A 80 -2.12 4.75 2.00
C ALA A 80 -1.27 3.49 1.95
N LEU A 81 -1.56 2.49 2.79
CA LEU A 81 -0.87 1.19 2.78
C LEU A 81 -0.99 0.48 1.43
N LEU A 82 -2.19 0.50 0.84
CA LEU A 82 -2.43 0.01 -0.52
C LEU A 82 -1.55 0.75 -1.53
N GLY A 83 -1.42 2.07 -1.39
CA GLY A 83 -0.51 2.90 -2.19
C GLY A 83 0.96 2.48 -2.06
N ILE A 84 1.44 2.27 -0.83
CA ILE A 84 2.82 1.83 -0.56
C ILE A 84 3.11 0.50 -1.26
N LEU A 85 2.25 -0.51 -1.04
CA LEU A 85 2.41 -1.83 -1.65
C LEU A 85 2.25 -1.79 -3.17
N ALA A 86 1.46 -0.87 -3.73
CA ALA A 86 1.20 -0.81 -5.17
C ALA A 86 2.27 -0.07 -5.95
N PHE A 87 2.66 1.10 -5.46
CA PHE A 87 3.56 2.00 -6.16
C PHE A 87 4.99 1.87 -5.66
N GLY A 88 5.21 1.60 -4.37
CA GLY A 88 6.53 1.33 -3.81
C GLY A 88 7.16 0.11 -4.48
N ASP A 89 6.56 -1.08 -4.33
CA ASP A 89 7.10 -2.31 -4.92
C ASP A 89 7.13 -2.28 -6.46
N GLY A 90 6.05 -1.77 -7.06
CA GLY A 90 5.94 -1.64 -8.51
C GLY A 90 7.05 -0.77 -9.11
N SER A 91 7.33 0.38 -8.50
CA SER A 91 8.42 1.27 -8.95
C SER A 91 9.79 0.67 -8.64
N ALA A 92 9.99 0.04 -7.48
CA ALA A 92 11.25 -0.60 -7.13
C ALA A 92 11.66 -1.65 -8.16
N THR A 93 10.70 -2.48 -8.58
CA THR A 93 10.92 -3.50 -9.61
C THR A 93 11.17 -2.87 -10.99
N ALA A 94 10.36 -1.88 -11.39
CA ALA A 94 10.49 -1.24 -12.69
C ALA A 94 11.83 -0.52 -12.84
N PHE A 95 12.16 0.39 -11.92
CA PHE A 95 13.40 1.17 -11.96
C PHE A 95 14.62 0.33 -11.65
N GLY A 96 14.52 -0.64 -10.74
CA GLY A 96 15.62 -1.55 -10.44
C GLY A 96 16.06 -2.37 -11.65
N LYS A 97 15.12 -2.77 -12.52
CA LYS A 97 15.41 -3.48 -13.78
C LYS A 97 15.80 -2.55 -14.93
N MET A 98 15.17 -1.37 -15.01
CA MET A 98 15.36 -0.43 -16.12
C MET A 98 16.68 0.31 -16.03
N LEU A 99 16.95 0.97 -14.91
CA LEU A 99 18.15 1.79 -14.77
C LEU A 99 19.40 0.92 -14.65
N ARG A 100 19.26 -0.26 -14.01
CA ARG A 100 20.37 -1.10 -13.57
C ARG A 100 21.35 -0.29 -12.69
N GLY A 101 22.17 -0.94 -11.88
CA GLY A 101 23.04 -0.16 -10.98
C GLY A 101 23.63 -0.97 -9.84
N PRO A 102 24.38 -0.29 -8.95
CA PRO A 102 25.00 -0.96 -7.81
C PRO A 102 23.92 -1.62 -6.95
N THR A 103 24.21 -2.85 -6.56
CA THR A 103 23.35 -3.61 -5.64
C THR A 103 23.48 -3.05 -4.23
N LEU A 104 22.45 -3.27 -3.41
CA LEU A 104 22.52 -2.93 -1.99
C LEU A 104 23.59 -3.82 -1.31
N PRO A 105 24.41 -3.28 -0.39
CA PRO A 105 25.50 -4.04 0.22
C PRO A 105 25.03 -5.19 1.11
N TRP A 106 23.78 -5.16 1.59
CA TRP A 106 23.16 -6.24 2.36
C TRP A 106 22.24 -7.15 1.53
N ASN A 107 21.96 -6.81 0.27
CA ASN A 107 21.10 -7.61 -0.60
C ASN A 107 21.48 -7.43 -2.07
N HIS A 108 22.29 -8.35 -2.59
CA HIS A 108 22.71 -8.36 -3.98
C HIS A 108 21.56 -8.57 -4.98
N GLY A 109 20.39 -9.03 -4.53
CA GLY A 109 19.19 -9.17 -5.36
C GLY A 109 18.41 -7.87 -5.57
N LYS A 110 18.78 -6.77 -4.87
CA LYS A 110 18.11 -5.47 -4.94
C LYS A 110 19.13 -4.39 -5.28
N THR A 111 18.67 -3.31 -5.93
CA THR A 111 19.53 -2.20 -6.38
C THR A 111 19.20 -0.91 -5.66
N TRP A 112 20.19 -0.01 -5.57
CA TRP A 112 19.97 1.36 -5.06
C TRP A 112 18.90 2.11 -5.86
N ALA A 113 18.88 1.92 -7.18
CA ALA A 113 17.86 2.51 -8.06
C ALA A 113 16.44 2.07 -7.66
N GLY A 114 16.23 0.77 -7.43
CA GLY A 114 14.94 0.25 -6.98
C GLY A 114 14.57 0.74 -5.58
N PHE A 115 15.53 0.77 -4.66
CA PHE A 115 15.32 1.25 -3.29
C PHE A 115 14.90 2.72 -3.24
N LEU A 116 15.60 3.60 -3.96
CA LEU A 116 15.26 5.02 -4.04
C LEU A 116 13.95 5.25 -4.78
N ALA A 117 13.67 4.48 -5.83
CA ALA A 117 12.39 4.54 -6.53
C ALA A 117 11.23 4.17 -5.61
N PHE A 118 11.39 3.15 -4.76
CA PHE A 118 10.41 2.79 -3.73
C PHE A 118 10.12 3.99 -2.82
N ILE A 119 11.16 4.61 -2.27
CA ILE A 119 11.00 5.72 -1.32
C ILE A 119 10.31 6.91 -2.00
N ILE A 120 10.79 7.34 -3.17
CA ILE A 120 10.26 8.53 -3.83
C ILE A 120 8.81 8.32 -4.27
N ASN A 121 8.54 7.25 -5.03
CA ASN A 121 7.20 7.00 -5.55
C ASN A 121 6.24 6.55 -4.45
N GLY A 122 6.71 5.73 -3.51
CA GLY A 122 5.94 5.30 -2.34
C GLY A 122 5.49 6.49 -1.49
N SER A 123 6.40 7.42 -1.17
CA SER A 123 6.07 8.61 -0.38
C SER A 123 5.11 9.54 -1.10
N LEU A 124 5.36 9.82 -2.39
CA LEU A 124 4.47 10.69 -3.17
C LEU A 124 3.07 10.11 -3.30
N MET A 125 2.96 8.81 -3.61
CA MET A 125 1.66 8.17 -3.81
C MET A 125 0.93 7.94 -2.48
N ALA A 126 1.61 7.45 -1.45
CA ALA A 126 1.00 7.28 -0.12
C ALA A 126 0.58 8.62 0.46
N GLY A 127 1.42 9.66 0.37
CA GLY A 127 1.10 11.00 0.82
C GLY A 127 -0.09 11.63 0.09
N TRP A 128 -0.17 11.49 -1.24
CA TRP A 128 -1.34 11.95 -2.00
C TRP A 128 -2.59 11.18 -1.59
N ILE A 129 -2.53 9.84 -1.61
CA ILE A 129 -3.69 9.01 -1.27
C ILE A 129 -4.21 9.34 0.13
N TYR A 130 -3.32 9.42 1.11
CA TYR A 130 -3.65 9.80 2.48
C TYR A 130 -4.26 11.19 2.54
N TRP A 131 -3.62 12.18 1.92
CA TRP A 131 -4.10 13.55 1.87
C TRP A 131 -5.52 13.64 1.28
N GLY A 132 -5.74 13.01 0.13
CA GLY A 132 -7.02 13.06 -0.56
C GLY A 132 -8.16 12.45 0.26
N GLU A 133 -7.88 11.38 1.00
CA GLU A 133 -8.87 10.80 1.91
C GLU A 133 -9.19 11.73 3.09
N THR A 134 -8.19 12.44 3.64
CA THR A 134 -8.47 13.45 4.67
C THR A 134 -9.28 14.65 4.17
N GLN A 135 -9.44 14.84 2.85
CA GLN A 135 -10.30 15.90 2.29
C GLN A 135 -11.77 15.47 2.18
N ASN A 136 -12.10 14.23 2.51
CA ASN A 136 -13.49 13.76 2.51
C ASN A 136 -14.32 14.66 3.45
N PRO A 137 -15.39 15.32 2.95
CA PRO A 137 -16.23 16.20 3.77
C PRO A 137 -16.88 15.51 4.97
N GLU A 138 -16.97 14.19 4.93
CA GLU A 138 -17.59 13.35 5.96
C GLU A 138 -16.55 12.65 6.86
N ALA A 139 -15.26 12.99 6.72
CA ALA A 139 -14.19 12.51 7.60
C ALA A 139 -14.39 13.01 9.05
N LEU A 140 -14.09 12.16 10.03
CA LEU A 140 -14.20 12.51 11.45
C LEU A 140 -13.18 13.55 11.90
N GLU A 141 -12.03 13.60 11.23
CA GLU A 141 -10.90 14.44 11.60
C GLU A 141 -10.69 15.59 10.62
N ALA A 142 -10.05 16.66 11.09
CA ALA A 142 -9.80 17.84 10.28
C ALA A 142 -8.90 17.52 9.07
N PRO A 143 -9.15 18.13 7.90
CA PRO A 143 -8.36 17.88 6.71
C PRO A 143 -6.91 18.30 6.93
N LEU A 144 -5.99 17.44 6.51
CA LEU A 144 -4.56 17.73 6.57
C LEU A 144 -4.10 18.45 5.32
N SER A 145 -3.02 19.22 5.43
CA SER A 145 -2.27 19.68 4.28
C SER A 145 -1.50 18.51 3.63
N LEU A 146 -1.16 18.66 2.35
CA LEU A 146 -0.36 17.66 1.64
C LEU A 146 1.02 17.47 2.29
N SER A 147 1.64 18.53 2.80
CA SER A 147 2.94 18.46 3.48
C SER A 147 2.86 17.67 4.78
N GLN A 148 1.81 17.87 5.60
CA GLN A 148 1.56 17.06 6.79
C GLN A 148 1.35 15.59 6.43
N SER A 149 0.56 15.32 5.37
CA SER A 149 0.31 13.95 4.91
C SER A 149 1.60 13.26 4.45
N LEU A 150 2.47 13.98 3.72
CA LEU A 150 3.80 13.48 3.34
C LEU A 150 4.71 13.24 4.55
N LEU A 151 4.70 14.13 5.55
CA LEU A 151 5.48 13.97 6.77
C LEU A 151 5.04 12.76 7.59
N LEU A 152 3.74 12.44 7.58
CA LEU A 152 3.20 11.26 8.28
C LEU A 152 3.47 9.96 7.52
N THR A 153 3.34 9.94 6.19
CA THR A 153 3.46 8.70 5.41
C THR A 153 4.91 8.37 5.03
N SER A 154 5.77 9.36 4.76
CA SER A 154 7.13 9.12 4.27
C SER A 154 8.00 8.28 5.24
N PRO A 155 7.97 8.49 6.57
CA PRO A 155 8.72 7.64 7.49
C PRO A 155 8.26 6.18 7.42
N ALA A 156 6.95 5.92 7.32
CA ALA A 156 6.43 4.56 7.13
C ALA A 156 6.91 3.94 5.81
N VAL A 157 6.95 4.73 4.72
CA VAL A 157 7.48 4.29 3.43
C VAL A 157 8.97 3.94 3.52
N VAL A 158 9.77 4.73 4.22
CA VAL A 158 11.20 4.45 4.42
C VAL A 158 11.39 3.14 5.18
N LEU A 159 10.62 2.92 6.25
CA LEU A 159 10.64 1.65 7.00
C LEU A 159 10.24 0.48 6.10
N CYS A 160 9.20 0.66 5.27
CA CYS A 160 8.78 -0.33 4.29
C CYS A 160 9.89 -0.64 3.27
N ALA A 161 10.57 0.38 2.72
CA ALA A 161 11.66 0.19 1.78
C ALA A 161 12.85 -0.55 2.41
N ILE A 162 13.18 -0.25 3.67
CA ILE A 162 14.22 -0.98 4.42
C ILE A 162 13.82 -2.44 4.57
N VAL A 163 12.60 -2.72 5.04
CA VAL A 163 12.10 -4.09 5.22
C VAL A 163 12.09 -4.85 3.90
N GLU A 164 11.60 -4.23 2.84
CA GLU A 164 11.60 -4.76 1.47
C GLU A 164 13.01 -5.13 0.96
N SER A 165 14.00 -4.33 1.38
CA SER A 165 15.38 -4.53 0.95
C SER A 165 16.12 -5.65 1.68
N VAL A 166 15.64 -6.10 2.84
CA VAL A 166 16.32 -7.11 3.66
C VAL A 166 16.05 -8.51 3.10
N PRO A 167 17.10 -9.34 2.89
CA PRO A 167 16.92 -10.73 2.44
C PRO A 167 16.10 -11.52 3.46
N SER A 168 15.02 -12.16 3.00
CA SER A 168 14.17 -12.98 3.87
C SER A 168 13.51 -14.11 3.08
N LYS A 169 13.17 -15.18 3.79
CA LYS A 169 12.35 -16.29 3.27
C LYS A 169 10.84 -16.00 3.38
N ILE A 170 10.47 -15.00 4.18
CA ILE A 170 9.08 -14.55 4.30
C ILE A 170 8.79 -13.61 3.13
N ASN A 171 7.59 -13.75 2.55
CA ASN A 171 7.11 -12.91 1.46
C ASN A 171 7.24 -11.41 1.80
N ASP A 172 7.77 -10.65 0.85
CA ASP A 172 7.95 -9.20 0.88
C ASP A 172 6.66 -8.44 1.21
N ASN A 173 5.58 -8.70 0.46
CA ASN A 173 4.30 -8.01 0.65
C ASN A 173 3.72 -8.21 2.05
N VAL A 174 3.90 -9.40 2.65
CA VAL A 174 3.48 -9.65 4.05
C VAL A 174 4.28 -8.77 5.01
N ARG A 175 5.61 -8.77 4.87
CA ARG A 175 6.50 -8.02 5.79
C ARG A 175 6.28 -6.51 5.66
N VAL A 176 6.25 -6.01 4.43
CA VAL A 176 5.98 -4.61 4.12
C VAL A 176 4.58 -4.22 4.55
N GLY A 177 3.59 -5.09 4.31
CA GLY A 177 2.21 -4.85 4.71
C GLY A 177 2.06 -4.68 6.23
N ILE A 178 2.66 -5.57 7.02
CA ILE A 178 2.62 -5.48 8.50
C ILE A 178 3.36 -4.23 8.99
N VAL A 179 4.59 -3.99 8.52
CA VAL A 179 5.37 -2.83 8.98
C VAL A 179 4.71 -1.54 8.53
N GLY A 180 4.18 -1.47 7.31
CA GLY A 180 3.46 -0.31 6.80
C GLY A 180 2.20 -0.02 7.61
N ALA A 181 1.37 -1.03 7.88
CA ALA A 181 0.16 -0.88 8.70
C ALA A 181 0.49 -0.33 10.09
N ILE A 182 1.42 -0.99 10.81
CA ILE A 182 1.82 -0.57 12.17
C ILE A 182 2.40 0.85 12.14
N SER A 183 3.32 1.13 11.21
CA SER A 183 3.99 2.43 11.15
C SER A 183 3.01 3.56 10.86
N LEU A 184 2.10 3.37 9.89
CA LEU A 184 1.09 4.37 9.56
C LEU A 184 0.08 4.56 10.70
N LEU A 185 -0.36 3.50 11.37
CA LEU A 185 -1.25 3.60 12.53
C LEU A 185 -0.60 4.37 13.68
N LEU A 186 0.67 4.07 13.99
CA LEU A 186 1.41 4.78 15.04
C LEU A 186 1.61 6.26 14.69
N LEU A 187 2.10 6.55 13.48
CA LEU A 187 2.39 7.93 13.06
C LEU A 187 1.12 8.77 12.94
N SER A 188 0.06 8.21 12.35
CA SER A 188 -1.23 8.88 12.27
C SER A 188 -1.92 9.03 13.63
N GLY A 189 -1.59 8.20 14.61
CA GLY A 189 -2.11 8.33 15.99
C GLY A 189 -1.44 9.45 16.80
N MET A 190 -0.34 10.03 16.30
CA MET A 190 0.37 11.14 16.94
C MET A 190 -0.12 12.52 16.51
N ARG A 191 -1.14 12.60 15.66
CA ARG A 191 -1.68 13.86 15.11
C ARG A 191 -2.66 14.53 16.06
#